data_AF-A0A453PGT4-F1
#
_entry.id   AF-A0A453PGT4-F1
#
_cell.length_a   1.000
_cell.length_b   1.000
_cell.length_c   1.000
_cell.angle_alpha   90.00
_cell.angle_beta   90.00
_cell.angle_gamma   90.00
#
_symmetry.space_group_name_H-M   'P 1'
#
loop_
_entity.id
_entity.type
_entity.pdbx_description
1 polymer ?
#
loop_
_entity_poly.entity_id
_entity_poly.type
_entity_poly.pdbx_seq_one_letter_code
_entity_poly.pdbx_strand_id
1 'polypeptide(L)'
;VEEMGVCKGMHRFLHAHIPAPGHLILLHFQEKMRRLARRLIFGKWDARLGSETDAERMKIRKFKESAWKGVYFLSAEFLALAVTYNEPWFTSTMNFWVGPGDQIWPDQTMKFKLKGVYMYAAGFYMYSIIALLFWETRRSDFGLSMTHHIASVFLIVMSYIFR
;
A
#
# COMPACT_ATOMS: atom_id res chain seq x y z
N VAL A 1 -11.09 -13.79 -16.48
CA VAL A 1 -12.26 -13.26 -15.74
C VAL A 1 -12.04 -13.29 -14.21
N GLU A 2 -10.80 -13.33 -13.71
CA GLU A 2 -10.53 -13.45 -12.26
C GLU A 2 -9.77 -12.31 -11.59
N GLU A 3 -9.22 -11.32 -12.31
CA GLU A 3 -8.45 -10.22 -11.65
C GLU A 3 -9.33 -9.14 -10.99
N MET A 4 -10.60 -9.44 -10.70
CA MET A 4 -11.63 -8.42 -10.47
C MET A 4 -11.99 -8.17 -9.01
N GLY A 5 -11.36 -8.84 -8.05
CA GLY A 5 -11.78 -8.72 -6.65
C GLY A 5 -11.50 -7.33 -6.09
N VAL A 6 -10.22 -6.96 -5.99
CA VAL A 6 -9.84 -5.81 -5.16
C VAL A 6 -10.22 -4.47 -5.75
N CYS A 7 -9.99 -4.27 -7.05
CA CYS A 7 -10.25 -2.97 -7.64
C CYS A 7 -11.73 -2.76 -7.94
N LYS A 8 -12.48 -3.80 -8.37
CA LYS A 8 -13.90 -3.66 -8.70
C LYS A 8 -14.76 -3.54 -7.46
N GLY A 9 -14.39 -4.24 -6.40
CA GLY A 9 -14.97 -4.01 -5.11
C GLY A 9 -14.60 -2.61 -4.61
N MET A 10 -13.31 -2.25 -4.56
CA MET A 10 -12.88 -1.02 -3.87
C MET A 10 -13.42 0.18 -4.61
N HIS A 11 -13.45 0.15 -5.93
CA HIS A 11 -14.14 1.12 -6.75
C HIS A 11 -15.64 1.26 -6.41
N ARG A 12 -16.35 0.15 -6.16
CA ARG A 12 -17.77 0.18 -5.72
C ARG A 12 -17.92 0.75 -4.30
N PHE A 13 -17.06 0.35 -3.37
CA PHE A 13 -17.06 0.85 -1.99
C PHE A 13 -16.75 2.35 -1.94
N LEU A 14 -15.71 2.77 -2.67
CA LEU A 14 -15.28 4.17 -2.79
C LEU A 14 -16.37 5.01 -3.50
N HIS A 15 -17.01 4.51 -4.55
CA HIS A 15 -18.14 5.22 -5.17
C HIS A 15 -19.35 5.38 -4.22
N ALA A 16 -19.59 4.41 -3.35
CA ALA A 16 -20.73 4.43 -2.45
C ALA A 16 -20.52 5.31 -1.20
N HIS A 17 -19.26 5.56 -0.80
CA HIS A 17 -18.96 6.22 0.49
C HIS A 17 -18.04 7.46 0.38
N ILE A 18 -17.46 7.78 -0.79
CA ILE A 18 -16.66 8.99 -0.96
C ILE A 18 -17.56 10.20 -1.27
N PRO A 19 -17.44 11.31 -0.52
CA PRO A 19 -18.16 12.54 -0.81
C PRO A 19 -17.69 13.18 -2.13
N ALA A 20 -18.56 13.95 -2.79
CA ALA A 20 -18.33 14.52 -4.14
C ALA A 20 -16.93 15.12 -4.42
N PRO A 21 -16.24 15.82 -3.48
CA PRO A 21 -14.88 16.32 -3.72
C PRO A 21 -13.85 15.21 -3.97
N GLY A 22 -13.97 14.09 -3.26
CA GLY A 22 -13.07 12.95 -3.42
C GLY A 22 -13.30 12.20 -4.73
N HIS A 23 -14.51 12.28 -5.28
CA HIS A 23 -14.86 11.72 -6.58
C HIS A 23 -14.10 12.42 -7.71
N LEU A 24 -13.97 13.74 -7.63
CA LEU A 24 -13.23 14.54 -8.60
C LEU A 24 -11.75 14.16 -8.63
N ILE A 25 -11.13 13.95 -7.47
CA ILE A 25 -9.73 13.53 -7.35
C ILE A 25 -9.53 12.16 -7.98
N LEU A 26 -10.45 11.22 -7.72
CA LEU A 26 -10.41 9.89 -8.32
C LEU A 26 -10.47 9.97 -9.84
N LEU A 27 -11.40 10.75 -10.41
CA LEU A 27 -11.52 10.92 -11.85
C LEU A 27 -10.24 11.52 -12.48
N HIS A 28 -9.66 12.54 -11.84
CA HIS A 28 -8.40 13.15 -12.29
C HIS A 28 -7.24 12.15 -12.27
N PHE A 29 -7.13 11.36 -11.20
CA PHE A 29 -6.13 10.30 -11.09
C PHE A 29 -6.32 9.25 -12.21
N GLN A 30 -7.56 8.78 -12.39
CA GLN A 30 -7.90 7.76 -13.39
C GLN A 30 -7.54 8.22 -14.82
N GLU A 31 -7.75 9.50 -15.14
CA GLU A 31 -7.42 10.06 -16.47
C GLU A 31 -5.92 10.27 -16.67
N LYS A 32 -5.19 10.74 -15.64
CA LYS A 32 -3.72 10.83 -15.70
C LYS A 32 -3.10 9.45 -15.90
N MET A 33 -3.51 8.45 -15.12
CA MET A 33 -2.99 7.09 -15.26
C MET A 33 -3.36 6.47 -16.61
N ARG A 34 -4.54 6.76 -17.16
CA ARG A 34 -4.93 6.31 -18.51
C ARG A 34 -3.98 6.86 -19.59
N ARG A 35 -3.65 8.15 -19.52
CA ARG A 35 -2.68 8.77 -20.45
C ARG A 35 -1.28 8.21 -20.29
N LEU A 36 -0.83 7.95 -19.07
CA LEU A 36 0.46 7.30 -18.80
C LEU A 36 0.49 5.86 -19.32
N ALA A 37 -0.56 5.08 -19.05
CA ALA A 37 -0.69 3.70 -19.54
C ALA A 37 -0.57 3.62 -21.06
N ARG A 38 -1.27 4.50 -21.79
CA ARG A 38 -1.20 4.55 -23.25
C ARG A 38 0.21 4.83 -23.76
N ARG A 39 0.88 5.83 -23.15
CA ARG A 39 2.26 6.18 -23.50
C ARG A 39 3.25 5.05 -23.20
N LEU A 40 3.11 4.37 -22.07
CA LEU A 40 4.05 3.33 -21.62
C LEU A 40 3.81 1.96 -22.30
N ILE A 41 2.55 1.58 -22.53
CA ILE A 41 2.20 0.25 -23.05
C ILE A 41 2.15 0.24 -24.58
N PHE A 42 1.62 1.28 -25.21
CA PHE A 42 1.40 1.33 -26.67
C PHE A 42 2.33 2.30 -27.41
N GLY A 43 3.08 3.14 -26.68
CA GLY A 43 4.03 4.08 -27.26
C GLY A 43 3.38 5.06 -28.25
N LYS A 44 4.15 5.52 -29.25
CA LYS A 44 3.64 6.39 -30.34
C LYS A 44 2.82 5.64 -31.40
N TRP A 45 2.75 4.32 -31.36
CA TRP A 45 2.13 3.48 -32.39
C TRP A 45 0.59 3.50 -32.34
N ASP A 46 0.02 3.82 -31.17
CA ASP A 46 -1.43 3.87 -30.90
C ASP A 46 -2.16 5.05 -31.56
N ALA A 47 -1.45 6.13 -31.93
CA ALA A 47 -2.09 7.31 -32.53
C ALA A 47 -2.67 7.07 -33.94
N ARG A 48 -2.44 5.88 -34.53
CA ARG A 48 -2.83 5.55 -35.91
C ARG A 48 -3.99 4.56 -36.04
N LEU A 49 -4.44 3.89 -34.96
CA LEU A 49 -5.49 2.87 -35.04
C LEU A 49 -6.75 3.35 -34.31
N GLY A 50 -7.72 3.82 -35.09
CA GLY A 50 -9.03 4.25 -34.61
C GLY A 50 -9.91 3.08 -34.17
N SER A 51 -9.62 2.47 -33.02
CA SER A 51 -10.56 1.94 -32.01
C SER A 51 -9.76 1.11 -31.00
N GLU A 52 -9.82 1.43 -29.70
CA GLU A 52 -9.24 0.56 -28.66
C GLU A 52 -9.88 -0.84 -28.77
N THR A 53 -9.06 -1.88 -28.93
CA THR A 53 -9.50 -3.28 -28.85
C THR A 53 -9.83 -3.65 -27.39
N ASP A 54 -10.64 -4.70 -27.19
CA ASP A 54 -10.96 -5.17 -25.82
C ASP A 54 -9.72 -5.59 -25.03
N ALA A 55 -8.72 -6.14 -25.71
CA ALA A 55 -7.44 -6.51 -25.11
C ALA A 55 -6.67 -5.28 -24.59
N GLU A 56 -6.71 -4.16 -25.30
CA GLU A 56 -6.04 -2.92 -24.91
C GLU A 56 -6.73 -2.26 -23.73
N ARG A 57 -8.08 -2.20 -23.74
CA ARG A 57 -8.87 -1.75 -22.60
C ARG A 57 -8.55 -2.57 -21.35
N MET A 58 -8.39 -3.89 -21.48
CA MET A 58 -8.03 -4.76 -20.38
C MET A 58 -6.62 -4.47 -19.84
N LYS A 59 -5.62 -4.26 -20.69
CA LYS A 59 -4.26 -3.87 -20.28
C LYS A 59 -4.23 -2.54 -19.53
N ILE A 60 -4.92 -1.52 -20.06
CA ILE A 60 -5.03 -0.20 -19.43
C ILE A 60 -5.70 -0.32 -18.07
N ARG A 61 -6.78 -1.11 -17.96
CA ARG A 61 -7.44 -1.35 -16.68
C ARG A 61 -6.47 -1.95 -15.67
N LYS A 62 -5.84 -3.08 -15.98
CA LYS A 62 -4.86 -3.74 -15.09
C LYS A 62 -3.74 -2.79 -14.64
N PHE A 63 -3.21 -2.00 -15.58
CA PHE A 63 -2.18 -1.01 -15.25
C PHE A 63 -2.67 0.03 -14.24
N LYS A 64 -3.87 0.58 -14.45
CA LYS A 64 -4.47 1.55 -13.53
C LYS A 64 -4.70 0.96 -12.14
N GLU A 65 -5.10 -0.30 -12.07
CA GLU A 65 -5.29 -1.02 -10.80
C GLU A 65 -3.96 -1.22 -10.07
N SER A 66 -2.93 -1.70 -10.77
CA SER A 66 -1.58 -1.86 -10.21
C SER A 66 -0.96 -0.52 -9.80
N ALA A 67 -1.18 0.54 -10.58
CA ALA A 67 -0.68 1.87 -10.25
C ALA A 67 -1.37 2.46 -9.01
N TRP A 68 -2.69 2.27 -8.87
CA TRP A 68 -3.40 2.70 -7.67
C TRP A 68 -2.89 1.97 -6.43
N LYS A 69 -2.73 0.64 -6.50
CA LYS A 69 -2.09 -0.14 -5.44
C LYS A 69 -0.69 0.43 -5.14
N GLY A 70 0.12 0.66 -6.17
CA GLY A 70 1.47 1.23 -6.03
C GLY A 70 1.51 2.59 -5.33
N VAL A 71 0.63 3.52 -5.69
CA VAL A 71 0.54 4.84 -5.04
C VAL A 71 0.19 4.71 -3.56
N TYR A 72 -0.75 3.82 -3.22
CA TYR A 72 -1.10 3.53 -1.83
C TYR A 72 0.10 3.01 -1.04
N PHE A 73 0.79 1.97 -1.54
CA PHE A 73 1.98 1.40 -0.88
C PHE A 73 3.13 2.41 -0.78
N LEU A 74 3.39 3.19 -1.83
CA LEU A 74 4.45 4.22 -1.80
C LEU A 74 4.13 5.33 -0.81
N SER A 75 2.86 5.73 -0.67
CA SER A 75 2.49 6.75 0.31
C SER A 75 2.73 6.29 1.74
N ALA A 76 2.50 5.00 2.03
CA ALA A 76 2.82 4.38 3.31
C ALA A 76 4.32 4.40 3.59
N GLU A 77 5.13 4.04 2.59
CA GLU A 77 6.59 4.04 2.69
C GLU A 77 7.15 5.45 2.91
N PHE A 78 6.66 6.44 2.15
CA PHE A 78 7.07 7.83 2.34
C PHE A 78 6.71 8.37 3.72
N LEU A 79 5.55 8.00 4.27
CA LEU A 79 5.17 8.36 5.63
C LEU A 79 6.11 7.74 6.65
N ALA A 80 6.41 6.44 6.53
CA ALA A 80 7.35 5.76 7.40
C ALA A 80 8.73 6.45 7.36
N LEU A 81 9.29 6.65 6.17
CA LEU A 81 10.57 7.35 5.97
C LEU A 81 10.56 8.76 6.57
N ALA A 82 9.49 9.54 6.34
CA ALA A 82 9.40 10.90 6.87
C ALA A 82 9.41 10.94 8.40
N VAL A 83 8.80 9.96 9.07
CA VAL A 83 8.80 9.89 10.54
C VAL A 83 10.16 9.42 11.08
N THR A 84 10.83 8.50 10.37
CA THR A 84 12.04 7.84 10.87
C THR A 84 13.35 8.50 10.42
N TYR A 85 13.32 9.39 9.43
CA TYR A 85 14.52 10.00 8.83
C TYR A 85 15.45 10.69 9.83
N ASN A 86 14.89 11.36 10.84
CA ASN A 86 15.67 12.09 11.86
C ASN A 86 16.04 11.24 13.08
N GLU A 87 15.76 9.93 13.06
CA GLU A 87 16.06 9.08 14.20
C GLU A 87 17.49 8.51 14.14
N PRO A 88 18.24 8.49 15.27
CA PRO A 88 19.65 8.10 15.29
C PRO A 88 19.88 6.62 14.94
N TRP A 89 18.85 5.78 15.07
CA TRP A 89 18.89 4.37 14.66
C TRP A 89 18.69 4.16 13.16
N PHE A 90 18.30 5.20 12.41
CA PHE A 90 18.13 5.11 10.96
C PHE A 90 19.49 5.02 10.23
N THR A 91 20.54 5.61 10.80
CA THR A 91 21.91 5.60 10.24
C THR A 91 22.84 4.60 10.92
N SER A 92 22.67 4.38 12.23
CA SER A 92 23.47 3.42 12.99
C SER A 92 22.57 2.41 13.68
N THR A 93 22.63 1.16 13.22
CA THR A 93 21.83 0.04 13.76
C THR A 93 22.20 -0.30 15.21
N MET A 94 23.35 0.15 15.72
CA MET A 94 23.73 0.00 17.13
C MET A 94 22.76 0.75 18.06
N ASN A 95 22.21 1.87 17.58
CA ASN A 95 21.27 2.70 18.34
C ASN A 95 19.86 2.08 18.45
N PHE A 96 19.62 0.90 17.84
CA PHE A 96 18.41 0.13 18.14
C PHE A 96 18.47 -0.44 19.56
N TRP A 97 19.65 -0.91 19.98
CA TRP A 97 19.88 -1.60 21.25
C TRP A 97 20.28 -0.64 22.38
N VAL A 98 21.01 0.41 22.01
CA VAL A 98 21.39 1.52 22.90
C VAL A 98 20.46 2.68 22.56
N GLY A 99 19.43 2.89 23.38
CA GLY A 99 18.51 4.01 23.19
C GLY A 99 19.22 5.37 23.34
N PRO A 100 18.56 6.48 22.97
CA PRO A 100 19.15 7.81 23.15
C PRO A 100 19.42 8.09 24.64
N GLY A 101 20.66 8.43 25.00
CA GLY A 101 21.09 8.64 26.39
C GLY A 101 21.48 7.34 27.10
N ASP A 102 21.01 7.13 28.33
CA ASP A 102 21.32 5.97 29.18
C ASP A 102 20.27 4.83 29.07
N GLN A 103 19.44 4.84 28.02
CA GLN A 103 18.41 3.81 27.83
C GLN A 103 19.03 2.53 27.28
N ILE A 104 19.01 1.47 28.09
CA ILE A 104 19.51 0.15 27.73
C ILE A 104 18.30 -0.79 27.66
N TRP A 105 18.21 -1.57 26.59
CA TRP A 105 17.22 -2.64 26.48
C TRP A 105 17.28 -3.52 27.76
N PRO A 106 16.15 -3.83 28.42
CA PRO A 106 14.77 -3.74 27.92
C PRO A 106 14.02 -2.42 28.20
N ASP A 107 14.51 -1.50 29.04
CA ASP A 107 13.77 -0.30 29.48
C ASP A 107 13.89 0.89 28.51
N GLN A 108 13.47 0.71 27.26
CA GLN A 108 13.64 1.70 26.20
C GLN A 108 12.33 2.44 25.91
N THR A 109 12.16 3.64 26.48
CA THR A 109 10.90 4.39 26.35
C THR A 109 10.56 4.70 24.89
N MET A 110 9.43 4.21 24.40
CA MET A 110 9.00 4.43 23.03
C MET A 110 8.48 5.86 22.81
N LYS A 111 9.15 6.62 21.94
CA LYS A 111 8.69 7.95 21.50
C LYS A 111 7.30 7.89 20.87
N PHE A 112 6.49 8.92 21.07
CA PHE A 112 5.14 9.03 20.49
C PHE A 112 5.12 8.86 18.96
N LYS A 113 6.12 9.41 18.26
CA LYS A 113 6.29 9.24 16.80
C LYS A 113 6.42 7.78 16.39
N LEU A 114 7.18 6.99 17.15
CA LEU A 114 7.38 5.57 16.89
C LEU A 114 6.11 4.77 17.18
N LYS A 115 5.38 5.10 18.27
CA LYS A 115 4.05 4.52 18.55
C LYS A 115 3.09 4.72 17.37
N GLY A 116 3.08 5.93 16.78
CA GLY A 116 2.27 6.23 15.61
C GLY A 116 2.61 5.34 14.40
N VAL A 117 3.89 5.11 14.13
CA VAL A 117 4.34 4.22 13.04
C VAL A 117 3.97 2.77 13.32
N TYR A 118 4.12 2.29 14.56
CA TYR A 118 3.68 0.94 14.97
C TYR A 118 2.17 0.75 14.75
N MET A 119 1.35 1.70 15.20
CA MET A 119 -0.11 1.66 15.03
C MET A 119 -0.50 1.71 13.55
N TYR A 120 0.17 2.55 12.76
CA TYR A 120 -0.05 2.64 11.32
C TYR A 120 0.30 1.33 10.60
N ALA A 121 1.47 0.75 10.87
CA ALA A 121 1.91 -0.51 10.29
C ALA A 121 0.96 -1.66 10.68
N ALA A 122 0.61 -1.76 11.97
CA ALA A 122 -0.36 -2.75 12.43
C ALA A 122 -1.72 -2.60 11.73
N GLY A 123 -2.25 -1.36 11.66
CA GLY A 123 -3.51 -1.07 10.97
C GLY A 123 -3.46 -1.42 9.48
N PHE A 124 -2.35 -1.13 8.83
CA PHE A 124 -2.11 -1.46 7.42
C PHE A 124 -2.11 -2.97 7.17
N TYR A 125 -1.38 -3.75 7.97
CA TYR A 125 -1.34 -5.21 7.81
C TYR A 125 -2.68 -5.86 8.18
N MET A 126 -3.37 -5.38 9.22
CA MET A 126 -4.72 -5.83 9.57
C MET A 126 -5.74 -5.54 8.46
N TYR A 127 -5.73 -4.32 7.92
CA TYR A 127 -6.56 -3.96 6.77
C TYR A 127 -6.29 -4.85 5.56
N SER A 128 -5.01 -5.14 5.30
CA SER A 128 -4.60 -5.98 4.18
C SER A 128 -5.10 -7.43 4.35
N ILE A 129 -5.17 -7.96 5.57
CA ILE A 129 -5.81 -9.26 5.85
C ILE A 129 -7.30 -9.22 5.50
N ILE A 130 -8.03 -8.19 5.92
CA ILE A 130 -9.46 -8.03 5.60
C ILE A 130 -9.66 -7.92 4.09
N ALA A 131 -8.84 -7.11 3.41
CA ALA A 131 -8.88 -6.97 1.97
C ALA A 131 -8.55 -8.30 1.26
N LEU A 132 -7.58 -9.07 1.74
CA LEU A 132 -7.25 -10.40 1.22
C LEU A 132 -8.42 -11.38 1.39
N LEU A 133 -9.11 -11.36 2.54
CA LEU A 133 -10.20 -12.29 2.82
C LEU A 133 -11.47 -12.01 2.02
N PHE A 134 -11.89 -10.74 1.93
CA PHE A 134 -13.18 -10.37 1.33
C PHE A 134 -13.08 -9.98 -0.14
N TRP A 135 -11.91 -9.55 -0.57
CA TRP A 135 -11.79 -8.72 -1.76
C TRP A 135 -10.73 -9.21 -2.73
N GLU A 136 -9.73 -9.97 -2.31
CA GLU A 136 -8.77 -10.58 -3.22
C GLU A 136 -9.26 -11.97 -3.65
N THR A 137 -9.17 -12.26 -4.95
CA THR A 137 -9.50 -13.60 -5.44
C THR A 137 -8.43 -14.59 -5.00
N ARG A 138 -8.84 -15.79 -4.56
CA ARG A 138 -7.94 -16.83 -4.04
C ARG A 138 -7.04 -17.37 -5.16
N ARG A 139 -5.89 -16.73 -5.36
CA ARG A 139 -4.81 -17.18 -6.24
C ARG A 139 -3.94 -18.23 -5.50
N SER A 140 -3.16 -19.02 -6.23
CA SER A 140 -2.29 -20.07 -5.67
C SER A 140 -1.24 -19.57 -4.67
N ASP A 141 -0.85 -18.30 -4.73
CA ASP A 141 0.06 -17.61 -3.80
C ASP A 141 -0.65 -17.02 -2.55
N PHE A 142 -1.97 -17.20 -2.43
CA PHE A 142 -2.77 -16.64 -1.34
C PHE A 142 -2.29 -17.09 0.05
N GLY A 143 -1.99 -18.38 0.21
CA GLY A 143 -1.56 -18.93 1.50
C GLY A 143 -0.26 -18.33 2.00
N LEU A 144 0.71 -18.16 1.09
CA LEU A 144 2.00 -17.55 1.43
C LEU A 144 1.82 -16.07 1.81
N SER A 145 1.01 -15.33 1.05
CA SER A 145 0.71 -13.93 1.36
C SER A 145 -0.02 -13.80 2.69
N MET A 146 -1.03 -14.61 2.97
CA MET A 146 -1.78 -14.57 4.24
C MET A 146 -0.87 -14.86 5.44
N THR A 147 -0.04 -15.91 5.36
CA THR A 147 0.93 -16.22 6.41
C THR A 147 1.91 -15.08 6.63
N HIS A 148 2.39 -14.43 5.57
CA HIS A 148 3.25 -13.26 5.69
C HIS A 148 2.57 -12.13 6.47
N HIS A 149 1.31 -11.80 6.15
CA HIS A 149 0.58 -10.74 6.85
C HIS A 149 0.35 -11.08 8.32
N ILE A 150 -0.03 -12.32 8.64
CA ILE A 150 -0.23 -12.77 10.03
C ILE A 150 1.10 -12.71 10.81
N ALA A 151 2.19 -13.19 10.21
CA ALA A 151 3.51 -13.14 10.82
C ALA A 151 3.96 -11.70 11.09
N SER A 152 3.76 -10.78 10.14
CA SER A 152 4.08 -9.36 10.32
C SER A 152 3.27 -8.72 11.46
N VAL A 153 1.96 -8.96 11.53
CA VAL A 153 1.14 -8.45 12.65
C VAL A 153 1.63 -9.02 13.98
N PHE A 154 1.90 -10.32 14.03
CA PHE A 154 2.42 -10.97 15.23
C PHE A 154 3.74 -10.36 15.69
N LEU A 155 4.70 -10.17 14.79
CA LEU A 155 5.99 -9.56 15.09
C LEU A 155 5.84 -8.11 15.59
N ILE A 156 4.97 -7.32 14.97
CA ILE A 156 4.71 -5.93 15.39
C ILE A 156 4.11 -5.88 16.79
N VAL A 157 3.12 -6.73 17.09
CA VAL A 157 2.46 -6.79 18.40
C VAL A 157 3.42 -7.27 19.48
N MET A 158 4.17 -8.35 19.23
CA MET A 158 5.14 -8.87 20.20
C MET A 158 6.27 -7.85 20.44
N SER A 159 6.73 -7.15 19.40
CA SER A 159 7.70 -6.07 19.54
C SER A 159 7.17 -4.87 20.34
N TYR A 160 5.85 -4.64 20.34
CA TYR A 160 5.23 -3.58 21.13
C TYR A 160 5.05 -3.98 22.60
N ILE A 161 4.76 -5.26 22.87
CA ILE A 161 4.57 -5.78 24.25
C ILE A 161 5.91 -5.94 24.98
N PHE A 162 6.96 -6.38 24.30
CA PHE A 162 8.28 -6.64 24.90
C PHE A 162 9.22 -5.43 24.94
N ARG A 163 8.69 -4.22 24.79
CA ARG A 163 9.44 -2.97 24.76
C ARG A 163 8.85 -1.96 25.72
#